data_AF-A0A936WMU4-F1
#
_entry.id   AF-A0A936WMU4-F1
#
_cell.length_a   1.000
_cell.length_b   1.000
_cell.length_c   1.000
_cell.angle_alpha   90.00
_cell.angle_beta   90.00
_cell.angle_gamma   90.00
#
_symmetry.space_group_name_H-M   'P 1'
#
loop_
_entity.id
_entity.type
_entity.pdbx_description
1 polymer ?
#
loop_
_entity_poly.entity_id
_entity_poly.type
_entity_poly.pdbx_seq_one_letter_code
_entity_poly.pdbx_strand_id
1 'polypeptide(L)'
;MMRNLPMITLMLSMAVGTSTNAQNCALNLHDGAKSTLSIRTFSTPMFVDPKFMKMNDDKKDEAVAAFNAGVAAGTVPAASASDMVFTLKKSVTDAGDEYAIGYNVAGVDYFSYVVCRNDTLFIARNRGVVLVGPPENPIGFTIQGVQRIPLHMKVGDVLPSYEDVSMLFPTKADVKLKKKVFSHMTTNTSHEFGWATDSQTGETGFGNYTRTTTKAVYDDIDVDARQTLQFSSHSLQGMNAVVTGEEDVTVDGKTYKAYIIESESWTKGEMKTTYESADAAVAKAADAAAAKLQEKGERKMVKRSLTNELGYVVMYSKMWFVPEMGGAVLTESYDPSGGITTLVRLVKFE
;
A
#
# COMPACT_ATOMS: atom_id res chain seq x y z
N MET A 1 -61.27 25.42 -34.39
CA MET A 1 -60.86 24.49 -33.31
C MET A 1 -59.66 23.69 -33.81
N MET A 2 -58.64 23.51 -32.97
CA MET A 2 -57.37 22.78 -33.18
C MET A 2 -56.39 23.45 -34.17
N ARG A 3 -55.44 24.29 -33.73
CA ARG A 3 -54.14 23.99 -33.08
C ARG A 3 -53.36 22.89 -33.81
N ASN A 4 -52.42 23.30 -34.66
CA ASN A 4 -51.28 22.49 -35.10
C ASN A 4 -50.00 23.34 -35.06
N LEU A 5 -49.48 23.51 -33.85
CA LEU A 5 -48.04 23.53 -33.56
C LEU A 5 -47.85 22.30 -32.65
N PRO A 6 -46.83 21.42 -32.84
CA PRO A 6 -45.51 21.79 -33.31
C PRO A 6 -44.76 20.72 -34.13
N MET A 7 -44.47 21.01 -35.40
CA MET A 7 -43.38 20.34 -36.14
C MET A 7 -41.99 20.80 -35.66
N ILE A 8 -41.94 21.87 -34.86
CA ILE A 8 -40.73 22.46 -34.28
C ILE A 8 -40.20 21.63 -33.10
N THR A 9 -41.03 20.85 -32.40
CA THR A 9 -40.57 20.04 -31.25
C THR A 9 -39.87 18.76 -31.67
N LEU A 10 -40.11 18.26 -32.90
CA LEU A 10 -39.44 17.07 -33.43
C LEU A 10 -38.08 17.37 -34.10
N MET A 11 -37.86 18.60 -34.59
CA MET A 11 -36.53 19.04 -35.03
C MET A 11 -35.63 19.46 -33.86
N LEU A 12 -36.21 19.87 -32.73
CA LEU A 12 -35.43 20.17 -31.52
C LEU A 12 -34.92 18.89 -30.82
N SER A 13 -35.55 17.73 -31.02
CA SER A 13 -35.07 16.45 -30.50
C SER A 13 -34.03 15.76 -31.38
N MET A 14 -33.89 16.17 -32.65
CA MET A 14 -32.79 15.72 -33.53
C MET A 14 -31.53 16.60 -33.44
N ALA A 15 -31.61 17.75 -32.75
CA ALA A 15 -30.46 18.60 -32.43
C ALA A 15 -29.82 18.29 -31.06
N VAL A 16 -30.32 17.31 -30.29
CA VAL A 16 -29.68 16.81 -29.05
C VAL A 16 -28.75 15.62 -29.34
N GLY A 17 -28.62 15.22 -30.61
CA GLY A 17 -27.67 14.21 -31.08
C GLY A 17 -26.30 14.75 -31.47
N THR A 18 -26.02 16.04 -31.25
CA THR A 18 -24.67 16.59 -31.44
C THR A 18 -23.81 16.21 -30.24
N SER A 19 -22.97 15.18 -30.42
CA SER A 19 -21.74 14.95 -29.68
C SER A 19 -21.86 15.18 -28.16
N THR A 20 -22.48 14.24 -27.44
CA THR A 20 -22.36 14.21 -25.99
C THR A 20 -20.91 13.88 -25.60
N ASN A 21 -20.15 14.96 -25.43
CA ASN A 21 -19.13 15.19 -24.43
C ASN A 21 -17.81 14.40 -24.54
N ALA A 22 -17.07 14.62 -25.62
CA ALA A 22 -15.67 14.96 -25.43
C ALA A 22 -15.63 16.48 -25.18
N GLN A 23 -15.96 16.93 -23.97
CA GLN A 23 -15.44 18.21 -23.53
C GLN A 23 -13.92 18.02 -23.56
N ASN A 24 -13.28 18.53 -24.62
CA ASN A 24 -11.83 18.63 -24.68
C ASN A 24 -11.42 19.42 -23.44
N CYS A 25 -10.96 18.70 -22.44
CA CYS A 25 -10.29 19.31 -21.31
C CYS A 25 -9.17 20.15 -21.90
N ALA A 26 -9.14 21.45 -21.58
CA ALA A 26 -8.14 22.38 -22.09
C ALA A 26 -6.78 22.13 -21.43
N LEU A 27 -6.31 20.89 -21.53
CA LEU A 27 -5.01 20.45 -21.06
C LEU A 27 -3.97 21.00 -22.01
N ASN A 28 -2.92 21.59 -21.46
CA ASN A 28 -1.71 21.97 -22.18
C ASN A 28 -0.82 20.76 -22.44
N LEU A 29 -1.42 19.61 -22.77
CA LEU A 29 -0.72 18.39 -23.15
C LEU A 29 -0.73 18.30 -24.68
N HIS A 30 0.44 18.10 -25.26
CA HIS A 30 0.59 17.94 -26.70
C HIS A 30 1.59 16.83 -27.01
N ASP A 31 1.48 16.27 -28.21
CA ASP A 31 2.35 15.17 -28.64
C ASP A 31 3.81 15.63 -28.69
N GLY A 32 4.72 14.83 -28.12
CA GLY A 32 6.14 15.15 -28.03
C GLY A 32 6.53 16.09 -26.88
N ALA A 33 5.56 16.60 -26.11
CA ALA A 33 5.85 17.42 -24.92
C ALA A 33 6.74 16.64 -23.93
N LYS A 34 7.64 17.34 -23.25
CA LYS A 34 8.55 16.75 -22.26
C LYS A 34 8.38 17.40 -20.92
N SER A 35 8.34 16.58 -19.88
CA SER A 35 8.39 17.03 -18.50
C SER A 35 9.62 16.46 -17.81
N THR A 36 10.40 17.32 -17.17
CA THR A 36 11.54 16.91 -16.35
C THR A 36 11.15 16.99 -14.89
N LEU A 37 11.14 15.85 -14.20
CA LEU A 37 10.88 15.77 -12.77
C LEU A 37 12.19 15.56 -12.02
N SER A 38 12.49 16.43 -11.07
CA SER A 38 13.52 16.20 -10.06
C SER A 38 12.93 15.34 -8.95
N ILE A 39 13.48 14.15 -8.76
CA ILE A 39 13.10 13.23 -7.70
C ILE A 39 14.22 13.20 -6.67
N ARG A 40 13.88 13.52 -5.42
CA ARG A 40 14.79 13.41 -4.28
C ARG A 40 14.17 12.48 -3.25
N THR A 41 14.91 11.45 -2.87
CA THR A 41 14.50 10.55 -1.79
C THR A 41 15.36 10.76 -0.57
N PHE A 42 14.75 10.62 0.59
CA PHE A 42 15.39 10.82 1.88
C PHE A 42 15.21 9.54 2.70
N SER A 43 16.29 9.13 3.35
CA SER A 43 16.22 8.03 4.29
C SER A 43 15.54 8.53 5.56
N THR A 44 14.31 8.09 5.81
CA THR A 44 13.61 8.32 7.08
C THR A 44 13.58 7.02 7.89
N PRO A 45 14.67 6.67 8.60
CA PRO A 45 14.66 5.48 9.44
C PRO A 45 13.73 5.63 10.65
N MET A 46 13.10 6.78 10.87
CA MET A 46 12.39 7.14 12.10
C MET A 46 11.30 6.12 12.46
N PHE A 47 10.42 5.74 11.52
CA PHE A 47 9.34 4.79 11.83
C PHE A 47 9.82 3.35 12.08
N VAL A 48 11.06 2.98 11.70
CA VAL A 48 11.66 1.65 11.95
C VAL A 48 12.79 1.66 12.98
N ASP A 49 13.26 2.83 13.42
CA ASP A 49 14.33 2.98 14.41
C ASP A 49 13.79 2.66 15.82
N PRO A 50 14.31 1.62 16.49
CA PRO A 50 13.92 1.29 17.85
C PRO A 50 14.17 2.41 18.86
N LYS A 51 15.09 3.33 18.61
CA LYS A 51 15.33 4.49 19.48
C LYS A 51 14.23 5.52 19.34
N PHE A 52 13.86 5.87 18.11
CA PHE A 52 12.75 6.79 17.83
C PHE A 52 11.42 6.26 18.37
N MET A 53 11.12 4.97 18.15
CA MET A 53 9.91 4.33 18.68
C MET A 53 9.79 4.36 20.21
N LYS A 54 10.92 4.48 20.94
CA LYS A 54 10.96 4.54 22.41
C LYS A 54 10.90 5.96 22.97
N MET A 55 10.96 6.99 22.13
CA MET A 55 10.80 8.38 22.58
C MET A 55 9.35 8.64 23.00
N ASN A 56 9.13 9.62 23.88
CA ASN A 56 7.81 10.18 24.10
C ASN A 56 7.37 11.01 22.88
N ASP A 57 6.06 11.21 22.75
CA ASP A 57 5.49 11.76 21.52
C ASP A 57 5.97 13.19 21.23
N ASP A 58 6.06 14.07 22.24
CA ASP A 58 6.60 15.44 22.06
C ASP A 58 8.01 15.45 21.43
N LYS A 59 8.87 14.50 21.79
CA LYS A 59 10.23 14.41 21.23
C LYS A 59 10.25 13.80 19.84
N LYS A 60 9.29 12.94 19.51
CA LYS A 60 9.12 12.45 18.14
C LYS A 60 8.71 13.61 17.25
N ASP A 61 7.73 14.40 17.68
CA ASP A 61 7.24 15.56 16.94
C ASP A 61 8.36 16.59 16.72
N GLU A 62 9.15 16.89 17.75
CA GLU A 62 10.32 17.77 17.63
C GLU A 62 11.35 17.23 16.62
N ALA A 63 11.67 15.93 16.69
CA ALA A 63 12.62 15.31 15.78
C ALA A 63 12.14 15.29 14.33
N VAL A 64 10.84 15.01 14.10
CA VAL A 64 10.21 15.03 12.78
C VAL A 64 10.19 16.45 12.23
N ALA A 65 9.79 17.44 13.04
CA ALA A 65 9.79 18.85 12.65
C ALA A 65 11.20 19.34 12.29
N ALA A 66 12.21 19.00 13.10
CA ALA A 66 13.60 19.35 12.83
C ALA A 66 14.12 18.70 11.54
N PHE A 67 13.79 17.44 11.29
CA PHE A 67 14.16 16.74 10.06
C PHE A 67 13.50 17.37 8.84
N ASN A 68 12.18 17.60 8.87
CA ASN A 68 11.45 18.21 7.77
C ASN A 68 11.93 19.65 7.48
N ALA A 69 12.21 20.43 8.53
CA ALA A 69 12.82 21.75 8.38
C ALA A 69 14.22 21.68 7.74
N GLY A 70 15.02 20.67 8.12
CA GLY A 70 16.33 20.42 7.51
C GLY A 70 16.24 20.00 6.04
N VAL A 71 15.25 19.19 5.67
CA VAL A 71 14.96 18.85 4.27
C VAL A 71 14.57 20.09 3.47
N ALA A 72 13.65 20.91 3.99
CA ALA A 72 13.22 22.15 3.35
C ALA A 72 14.36 23.16 3.19
N ALA A 73 15.27 23.25 4.17
CA ALA A 73 16.46 24.09 4.13
C ALA A 73 17.61 23.50 3.28
N GLY A 74 17.50 22.25 2.81
CA GLY A 74 18.55 21.56 2.07
C GLY A 74 19.76 21.15 2.91
N THR A 75 19.65 21.14 4.23
CA THR A 75 20.73 20.73 5.15
C THR A 75 20.76 19.21 5.37
N VAL A 76 19.62 18.54 5.15
CA VAL A 76 19.55 17.07 5.10
C VAL A 76 19.85 16.62 3.65
N PRO A 77 20.94 15.88 3.41
CA PRO A 77 21.26 15.40 2.07
C PRO A 77 20.25 14.33 1.62
N ALA A 78 19.86 14.38 0.35
CA ALA A 78 19.06 13.33 -0.25
C ALA A 78 19.87 12.02 -0.30
N ALA A 79 19.22 10.91 0.03
CA ALA A 79 19.80 9.57 -0.10
C ALA A 79 19.96 9.18 -1.57
N SER A 80 19.04 9.63 -2.42
CA SER A 80 19.20 9.62 -3.87
C SER A 80 18.58 10.88 -4.47
N ALA A 81 19.18 11.35 -5.56
CA ALA A 81 18.67 12.44 -6.36
C ALA A 81 18.82 12.09 -7.83
N SER A 82 17.74 12.23 -8.60
CA SER A 82 17.72 11.94 -10.02
C SER A 82 16.72 12.83 -10.73
N ASP A 83 17.09 13.30 -11.91
CA ASP A 83 16.15 13.93 -12.83
C ASP A 83 15.65 12.90 -13.83
N MET A 84 14.34 12.82 -13.99
CA MET A 84 13.68 11.93 -14.93
C MET A 84 12.96 12.75 -15.98
N VAL A 85 13.22 12.44 -17.25
CA VAL A 85 12.53 13.05 -18.40
C VAL A 85 11.42 12.11 -18.83
N PHE A 86 10.20 12.63 -18.82
CA PHE A 86 9.02 11.97 -19.34
C PHE A 86 8.66 12.59 -20.69
N THR A 87 8.31 11.76 -21.65
CA THR A 87 7.86 12.20 -22.98
C THR A 87 6.40 11.82 -23.17
N LEU A 88 5.58 12.79 -23.56
CA LEU A 88 4.19 12.57 -23.86
C LEU A 88 4.03 12.08 -25.30
N LYS A 89 3.27 11.02 -25.46
CA LYS A 89 2.82 10.51 -26.75
C LYS A 89 1.30 10.56 -26.79
N LYS A 90 0.75 11.34 -27.72
CA LYS A 90 -0.69 11.45 -27.90
C LYS A 90 -1.21 10.29 -28.75
N SER A 91 -2.34 9.72 -28.35
CA SER A 91 -3.12 8.81 -29.17
C SER A 91 -4.59 9.20 -29.10
N VAL A 92 -5.30 9.09 -30.22
CA VAL A 92 -6.75 9.29 -30.27
C VAL A 92 -7.40 7.93 -30.08
N THR A 93 -8.26 7.81 -29.08
CA THR A 93 -9.02 6.58 -28.79
C THR A 93 -10.51 6.87 -28.94
N ASP A 94 -11.35 5.82 -29.04
CA ASP A 94 -12.83 5.95 -29.03
C ASP A 94 -13.34 6.69 -27.78
N ALA A 95 -12.50 6.75 -26.76
CA ALA A 95 -12.71 7.35 -25.46
C ALA A 95 -12.28 8.82 -25.35
N GLY A 96 -11.80 9.43 -26.44
CA GLY A 96 -11.19 10.75 -26.48
C GLY A 96 -9.66 10.71 -26.59
N ASP A 97 -9.05 11.88 -26.41
CA ASP A 97 -7.60 12.00 -26.36
C ASP A 97 -7.03 11.21 -25.16
N GLU A 98 -6.12 10.29 -25.44
CA GLU A 98 -5.31 9.59 -24.44
C GLU A 98 -3.85 10.02 -24.61
N TYR A 99 -3.22 10.43 -23.52
CA TYR A 99 -1.80 10.75 -23.45
C TYR A 99 -1.07 9.63 -22.73
N ALA A 100 -0.15 8.97 -23.44
CA ALA A 100 0.80 8.05 -22.84
C ALA A 100 2.04 8.85 -22.38
N ILE A 101 2.31 8.84 -21.08
CA ILE A 101 3.46 9.48 -20.46
C ILE A 101 4.55 8.41 -20.32
N GLY A 102 5.50 8.42 -21.26
CA GLY A 102 6.59 7.44 -21.33
C GLY A 102 7.86 7.91 -20.64
N TYR A 103 8.57 6.99 -19.98
CA TYR A 103 9.94 7.20 -19.49
C TYR A 103 10.77 5.93 -19.66
N ASN A 104 12.08 6.08 -19.86
CA ASN A 104 13.01 4.96 -20.03
C ASN A 104 13.91 4.82 -18.80
N VAL A 105 13.97 3.61 -18.24
CA VAL A 105 14.93 3.26 -17.19
C VAL A 105 15.76 2.08 -17.66
N ALA A 106 17.07 2.29 -17.83
CA ALA A 106 18.03 1.26 -18.21
C ALA A 106 17.61 0.46 -19.48
N GLY A 107 17.02 1.12 -20.47
CA GLY A 107 16.58 0.49 -21.71
C GLY A 107 15.18 -0.13 -21.66
N VAL A 108 14.48 -0.05 -20.53
CA VAL A 108 13.10 -0.48 -20.39
C VAL A 108 12.18 0.74 -20.41
N ASP A 109 11.21 0.75 -21.32
CA ASP A 109 10.19 1.79 -21.41
C ASP A 109 9.01 1.49 -20.48
N TYR A 110 8.60 2.52 -19.74
CA TYR A 110 7.47 2.50 -18.83
C TYR A 110 6.49 3.59 -19.24
N PHE A 111 5.19 3.31 -19.10
CA PHE A 111 4.14 4.22 -19.54
C PHE A 111 3.04 4.37 -18.48
N SER A 112 2.69 5.61 -18.18
CA SER A 112 1.41 5.95 -17.55
C SER A 112 0.46 6.50 -18.60
N TYR A 113 -0.85 6.43 -18.36
CA TYR A 113 -1.88 6.83 -19.31
C TYR A 113 -2.81 7.85 -18.65
N VAL A 114 -3.11 8.92 -19.38
CA VAL A 114 -4.01 9.97 -18.95
C VAL A 114 -5.10 10.14 -19.99
N VAL A 115 -6.35 10.02 -19.56
CA VAL A 115 -7.53 10.27 -20.38
C VAL A 115 -8.37 11.33 -19.68
N CYS A 116 -8.91 12.29 -20.43
CA CYS A 116 -9.85 13.24 -19.87
C CYS A 116 -11.26 13.03 -20.42
N ARG A 117 -12.25 12.91 -19.53
CA ARG A 117 -13.67 12.79 -19.90
C ARG A 117 -14.53 13.54 -18.90
N ASN A 118 -15.52 14.28 -19.38
CA ASN A 118 -16.54 14.93 -18.54
C ASN A 118 -15.94 15.67 -17.34
N ASP A 119 -14.97 16.55 -17.58
CA ASP A 119 -14.29 17.33 -16.54
C ASP A 119 -13.40 16.54 -15.55
N THR A 120 -13.15 15.26 -15.81
CA THR A 120 -12.37 14.39 -14.93
C THR A 120 -11.18 13.81 -15.68
N LEU A 121 -10.01 13.93 -15.07
CA LEU A 121 -8.81 13.20 -15.47
C LEU A 121 -8.82 11.81 -14.86
N PHE A 122 -8.57 10.82 -15.71
CA PHE A 122 -8.36 9.44 -15.37
C PHE A 122 -6.89 9.11 -15.59
N ILE A 123 -6.17 8.81 -14.51
CA ILE A 123 -4.74 8.52 -14.54
C ILE A 123 -4.55 7.04 -14.20
N ALA A 124 -3.97 6.28 -15.13
CA ALA A 124 -3.66 4.87 -14.96
C ALA A 124 -2.15 4.68 -15.08
N ARG A 125 -1.52 4.01 -14.12
CA ARG A 125 -0.08 3.71 -14.15
C ARG A 125 0.30 2.60 -15.12
N ASN A 126 -0.66 1.75 -15.50
CA ASN A 126 -0.49 0.67 -16.47
C ASN A 126 -1.83 0.32 -17.15
N ARG A 127 -1.76 -0.36 -18.30
CA ARG A 127 -2.94 -0.95 -18.95
C ARG A 127 -3.17 -2.36 -18.43
N GLY A 128 -4.23 -2.53 -17.64
CA GLY A 128 -4.67 -3.84 -17.17
C GLY A 128 -3.69 -4.50 -16.19
N VAL A 129 -3.60 -5.82 -16.27
CA VAL A 129 -2.79 -6.64 -15.36
C VAL A 129 -1.31 -6.57 -15.77
N VAL A 130 -0.44 -6.24 -14.82
CA VAL A 130 1.01 -6.24 -15.03
C VAL A 130 1.62 -7.46 -14.34
N LEU A 131 2.35 -8.27 -15.08
CA LEU A 131 3.07 -9.40 -14.52
C LEU A 131 4.33 -8.91 -13.76
N VAL A 132 4.58 -9.50 -12.60
CA VAL A 132 5.74 -9.20 -11.76
C VAL A 132 6.80 -10.27 -11.98
N GLY A 133 8.05 -9.84 -12.19
CA GLY A 133 9.19 -10.73 -12.42
C GLY A 133 9.58 -10.85 -13.90
N PRO A 134 10.44 -11.82 -14.25
CA PRO A 134 10.87 -12.06 -15.63
C PRO A 134 9.68 -12.41 -16.55
N PRO A 135 9.62 -11.90 -17.80
CA PRO A 135 8.52 -12.17 -18.72
C PRO A 135 8.25 -13.66 -18.97
N GLU A 136 9.31 -14.46 -19.04
CA GLU A 136 9.26 -15.91 -19.29
C GLU A 136 8.81 -16.72 -18.06
N ASN A 137 8.92 -16.16 -16.86
CA ASN A 137 8.56 -16.82 -15.62
C ASN A 137 8.07 -15.81 -14.57
N PRO A 138 6.88 -15.24 -14.76
CA PRO A 138 6.33 -14.27 -13.82
C PRO A 138 6.08 -14.93 -12.47
N ILE A 139 6.41 -14.22 -11.40
CA ILE A 139 6.22 -14.67 -10.02
C ILE A 139 4.91 -14.15 -9.41
N GLY A 140 4.17 -13.35 -10.16
CA GLY A 140 2.90 -12.77 -9.71
C GLY A 140 2.36 -11.75 -10.69
N PHE A 141 1.40 -10.96 -10.22
CA PHE A 141 0.83 -9.85 -10.95
C PHE A 141 0.43 -8.70 -10.04
N THR A 142 0.27 -7.51 -10.62
CA THR A 142 -0.30 -6.33 -10.00
C THR A 142 -1.39 -5.75 -10.90
N ILE A 143 -2.47 -5.29 -10.28
CA ILE A 143 -3.57 -4.55 -10.89
C ILE A 143 -3.58 -3.20 -10.21
N GLN A 144 -3.42 -2.15 -10.99
CA GLN A 144 -3.35 -0.78 -10.48
C GLN A 144 -4.65 -0.06 -10.77
N GLY A 145 -5.18 0.59 -9.74
CA GLY A 145 -6.40 1.37 -9.84
C GLY A 145 -6.22 2.62 -10.70
N VAL A 146 -7.34 3.15 -11.17
CA VAL A 146 -7.39 4.39 -11.94
C VAL A 146 -7.70 5.54 -10.99
N GLN A 147 -6.76 6.47 -10.87
CA GLN A 147 -6.96 7.70 -10.12
C GLN A 147 -7.90 8.63 -10.90
N ARG A 148 -8.82 9.29 -10.20
CA ARG A 148 -9.79 10.21 -10.78
C ARG A 148 -9.64 11.58 -10.12
N ILE A 149 -9.35 12.60 -10.92
CA ILE A 149 -9.16 13.97 -10.43
C ILE A 149 -10.05 14.90 -11.26
N PRO A 150 -11.08 15.54 -10.66
CA PRO A 150 -11.84 16.61 -11.31
C PRO A 150 -10.91 17.78 -11.67
N LEU A 151 -11.13 18.41 -12.82
CA LEU A 151 -10.33 19.57 -13.24
C LEU A 151 -10.75 20.86 -12.53
N HIS A 152 -12.05 21.00 -12.25
CA HIS A 152 -12.60 22.13 -11.51
C HIS A 152 -12.91 21.72 -10.08
N MET A 153 -11.89 21.82 -9.23
CA MET A 153 -11.99 21.57 -7.80
C MET A 153 -12.20 22.85 -7.01
N LYS A 154 -12.63 22.69 -5.76
CA LYS A 154 -12.72 23.73 -4.74
C LYS A 154 -12.13 23.23 -3.42
N VAL A 155 -11.66 24.15 -2.60
CA VAL A 155 -11.23 23.83 -1.23
C VAL A 155 -12.37 23.15 -0.47
N GLY A 156 -12.06 22.02 0.17
CA GLY A 156 -13.00 21.16 0.87
C GLY A 156 -13.56 20.01 0.04
N ASP A 157 -13.29 19.95 -1.28
CA ASP A 157 -13.69 18.82 -2.11
C ASP A 157 -12.97 17.55 -1.66
N VAL A 158 -13.73 16.45 -1.59
CA VAL A 158 -13.23 15.11 -1.27
C VAL A 158 -13.08 14.33 -2.57
N LEU A 159 -11.90 13.76 -2.79
CA LEU A 159 -11.58 13.01 -4.00
C LEU A 159 -11.73 11.50 -3.77
N PRO A 160 -12.14 10.74 -4.81
CA PRO A 160 -12.30 9.30 -4.69
C PRO A 160 -10.96 8.60 -4.51
N SER A 161 -10.94 7.60 -3.63
CA SER A 161 -9.83 6.67 -3.52
C SER A 161 -9.83 5.65 -4.66
N TYR A 162 -8.71 4.96 -4.83
CA TYR A 162 -8.54 3.86 -5.77
C TYR A 162 -7.69 2.76 -5.15
N GLU A 163 -7.81 1.54 -5.66
CA GLU A 163 -7.15 0.36 -5.09
C GLU A 163 -6.07 -0.20 -6.02
N ASP A 164 -4.97 -0.64 -5.43
CA ASP A 164 -3.97 -1.48 -6.07
C ASP A 164 -3.95 -2.84 -5.40
N VAL A 165 -3.95 -3.89 -6.21
CA VAL A 165 -3.90 -5.27 -5.73
C VAL A 165 -2.71 -5.96 -6.37
N SER A 166 -1.85 -6.55 -5.55
CA SER A 166 -0.71 -7.34 -6.01
C SER A 166 -0.77 -8.73 -5.41
N MET A 167 -0.50 -9.75 -6.20
CA MET A 167 -0.50 -11.14 -5.76
C MET A 167 0.71 -11.86 -6.34
N LEU A 168 1.45 -12.57 -5.49
CA LEU A 168 2.43 -13.55 -5.95
C LEU A 168 1.74 -14.89 -6.22
N PHE A 169 2.21 -15.59 -7.25
CA PHE A 169 1.75 -16.95 -7.49
C PHE A 169 2.18 -17.86 -6.34
N PRO A 170 1.36 -18.85 -5.95
CA PRO A 170 1.69 -19.73 -4.84
C PRO A 170 3.00 -20.48 -5.09
N THR A 171 3.93 -20.37 -4.15
CA THR A 171 5.17 -21.16 -4.14
C THR A 171 4.96 -22.39 -3.27
N LYS A 172 5.43 -23.54 -3.75
CA LYS A 172 5.29 -24.82 -3.04
C LYS A 172 6.66 -25.37 -2.66
N ALA A 173 6.81 -25.83 -1.42
CA ALA A 173 8.02 -26.46 -0.93
C ALA A 173 7.68 -27.70 -0.10
N ASP A 174 8.47 -28.76 -0.24
CA ASP A 174 8.38 -29.93 0.61
C ASP A 174 9.13 -29.64 1.93
N VAL A 175 8.47 -29.86 3.05
CA VAL A 175 8.96 -29.56 4.40
C VAL A 175 8.71 -30.74 5.34
N LYS A 176 9.49 -30.82 6.42
CA LYS A 176 9.26 -31.76 7.52
C LYS A 176 8.60 -31.04 8.68
N LEU A 177 7.40 -31.48 9.07
CA LEU A 177 6.70 -31.01 10.26
C LEU A 177 6.99 -31.93 11.44
N LYS A 178 7.11 -31.37 12.64
CA LYS A 178 7.31 -32.15 13.87
C LYS A 178 5.97 -32.60 14.43
N LYS A 179 5.83 -33.90 14.71
CA LYS A 179 4.71 -34.50 15.43
C LYS A 179 5.22 -35.14 16.71
N LYS A 180 4.59 -34.80 17.84
CA LYS A 180 4.82 -35.49 19.11
C LYS A 180 4.06 -36.81 19.13
N VAL A 181 4.80 -37.89 19.33
CA VAL A 181 4.24 -39.23 19.55
C VAL A 181 4.60 -39.69 20.95
N PHE A 182 3.66 -40.35 21.61
CA PHE A 182 3.93 -40.93 22.92
C PHE A 182 5.05 -41.97 22.81
N SER A 183 6.03 -41.88 23.70
CA SER A 183 7.17 -42.79 23.75
C SER A 183 7.02 -43.77 24.90
N HIS A 184 7.11 -43.26 26.13
CA HIS A 184 7.06 -44.06 27.36
C HIS A 184 6.71 -43.18 28.57
N MET A 185 6.51 -43.79 29.74
CA MET A 185 6.36 -43.09 31.02
C MET A 185 7.69 -43.12 31.79
N THR A 186 8.05 -42.00 32.42
CA THR A 186 9.15 -41.94 33.40
C THR A 186 8.59 -41.71 34.79
N THR A 187 9.13 -42.43 35.76
CA THR A 187 8.74 -42.33 37.17
C THR A 187 9.95 -41.88 37.97
N ASN A 188 9.83 -40.71 38.60
CA ASN A 188 10.85 -40.21 39.52
C ASN A 188 10.29 -40.20 40.94
N THR A 189 11.08 -40.72 41.86
CA THR A 189 10.78 -40.76 43.28
C THR A 189 11.75 -39.84 44.01
N SER A 190 11.23 -38.82 44.70
CA SER A 190 11.99 -37.93 45.58
C SER A 190 11.51 -38.10 47.03
N HIS A 191 12.43 -37.91 47.97
CA HIS A 191 12.10 -37.76 49.39
C HIS A 191 12.07 -36.27 49.71
N GLU A 192 10.91 -35.79 50.13
CA GLU A 192 10.65 -34.38 50.44
C GLU A 192 10.21 -34.26 51.91
N PHE A 193 10.51 -33.13 52.55
CA PHE A 193 10.06 -32.83 53.91
C PHE A 193 9.21 -31.56 53.87
N GLY A 194 7.98 -31.63 54.37
CA GLY A 194 7.08 -30.50 54.41
C GLY A 194 5.62 -30.92 54.47
N TRP A 195 4.75 -30.00 54.06
CA TRP A 195 3.32 -30.29 53.91
C TRP A 195 3.09 -31.09 52.63
N ALA A 196 2.36 -32.19 52.74
CA ALA A 196 1.89 -32.97 51.61
C ALA A 196 0.45 -33.43 51.83
N THR A 197 -0.30 -33.50 50.75
CA THR A 197 -1.62 -34.14 50.71
C THR A 197 -1.46 -35.50 50.04
N ASP A 198 -1.89 -36.55 50.72
CA ASP A 198 -1.94 -37.89 50.13
C ASP A 198 -3.01 -37.90 49.02
N SER A 199 -2.59 -38.18 47.78
CA SER A 199 -3.50 -38.18 46.63
C SER A 199 -4.53 -39.31 46.63
N GLN A 200 -4.35 -40.36 47.43
CA GLN A 200 -5.27 -41.49 47.55
C GLN A 200 -6.31 -41.28 48.66
N THR A 201 -5.90 -40.71 49.80
CA THR A 201 -6.79 -40.51 50.96
C THR A 201 -7.32 -39.08 51.09
N GLY A 202 -6.66 -38.10 50.46
CA GLY A 202 -6.99 -36.67 50.55
C GLY A 202 -6.53 -36.00 51.85
N GLU A 203 -5.89 -36.73 52.76
CA GLU A 203 -5.43 -36.21 54.04
C GLU A 203 -4.15 -35.39 53.88
N THR A 204 -4.07 -34.25 54.59
CA THR A 204 -2.91 -33.34 54.55
C THR A 204 -2.14 -33.40 55.86
N GLY A 205 -0.83 -33.64 55.77
CA GLY A 205 0.05 -33.76 56.93
C GLY A 205 1.41 -33.08 56.70
N PHE A 206 2.16 -32.88 57.79
CA PHE A 206 3.49 -32.30 57.78
C PHE A 206 4.53 -33.33 58.21
N GLY A 207 5.54 -33.60 57.37
CA GLY A 207 6.58 -34.57 57.70
C GLY A 207 7.41 -34.99 56.50
N ASN A 208 8.19 -36.08 56.66
CA ASN A 208 8.89 -36.71 55.54
C ASN A 208 7.89 -37.51 54.71
N TYR A 209 7.86 -37.28 53.41
CA TYR A 209 7.03 -38.04 52.48
C TYR A 209 7.81 -38.39 51.21
N THR A 210 7.33 -39.44 50.54
CA THR A 210 7.88 -39.87 49.26
C THR A 210 6.97 -39.37 48.16
N ARG A 211 7.50 -38.53 47.27
CA ARG A 211 6.77 -38.03 46.12
C ARG A 211 7.14 -38.84 44.90
N THR A 212 6.18 -39.58 44.36
CA THR A 212 6.32 -40.26 43.08
C THR A 212 5.63 -39.43 42.02
N THR A 213 6.40 -38.92 41.06
CA THR A 213 5.83 -38.20 39.91
C THR A 213 6.04 -39.04 38.65
N THR A 214 4.93 -39.43 38.03
CA THR A 214 4.93 -40.10 36.72
C THR A 214 4.69 -39.06 35.63
N LYS A 215 5.57 -38.99 34.64
CA LYS A 215 5.44 -38.09 33.49
C LYS A 215 5.48 -38.87 32.19
N ALA A 216 4.56 -38.54 31.28
CA ALA A 216 4.60 -39.03 29.91
C ALA A 216 5.75 -38.36 29.14
N VAL A 217 6.56 -39.17 28.47
CA VAL A 217 7.62 -38.74 27.56
C VAL A 217 7.12 -38.89 26.13
N TYR A 218 7.38 -37.86 25.33
CA TYR A 218 6.99 -37.80 23.93
C TYR A 218 8.23 -37.62 23.07
N ASP A 219 8.31 -38.36 21.98
CA ASP A 219 9.34 -38.20 20.96
C ASP A 219 8.81 -37.32 19.82
N ASP A 220 9.69 -36.51 19.24
CA ASP A 220 9.39 -35.73 18.05
C ASP A 220 9.77 -36.53 16.79
N ILE A 221 8.78 -36.87 15.97
CA ILE A 221 9.00 -37.48 14.66
C ILE A 221 8.79 -36.46 13.54
N ASP A 222 9.48 -36.69 12.41
CA ASP A 222 9.30 -35.90 11.20
C ASP A 222 8.17 -36.47 10.34
N VAL A 223 7.27 -35.59 9.91
CA VAL A 223 6.16 -35.89 9.01
C VAL A 223 6.33 -35.06 7.74
N ASP A 224 6.30 -35.72 6.59
CA ASP A 224 6.32 -35.05 5.30
C ASP A 224 5.08 -34.18 5.10
N ALA A 225 5.30 -32.95 4.69
CA ALA A 225 4.25 -32.02 4.31
C ALA A 225 4.68 -31.16 3.14
N ARG A 226 3.70 -30.69 2.38
CA ARG A 226 3.89 -29.70 1.33
C ARG A 226 3.36 -28.36 1.82
N GLN A 227 4.26 -27.40 1.97
CA GLN A 227 3.92 -26.03 2.30
C GLN A 227 3.57 -25.27 1.02
N THR A 228 2.49 -24.50 1.05
CA THR A 228 2.15 -23.51 0.03
C THR A 228 2.20 -22.12 0.64
N LEU A 229 2.99 -21.23 0.05
CA LEU A 229 3.15 -19.84 0.46
C LEU A 229 2.61 -18.91 -0.62
N GLN A 230 1.74 -17.98 -0.24
CA GLN A 230 1.20 -16.96 -1.13
C GLN A 230 1.27 -15.59 -0.44
N PHE A 231 1.85 -14.61 -1.13
CA PHE A 231 1.84 -13.22 -0.69
C PHE A 231 0.83 -12.42 -1.50
N SER A 232 0.07 -11.57 -0.83
CA SER A 232 -0.75 -10.56 -1.46
C SER A 232 -0.55 -9.21 -0.79
N SER A 233 -0.66 -8.15 -1.57
CA SER A 233 -0.66 -6.78 -1.07
C SER A 233 -1.87 -6.05 -1.61
N HIS A 234 -2.49 -5.26 -0.75
CA HIS A 234 -3.59 -4.39 -1.07
C HIS A 234 -3.24 -2.97 -0.61
N SER A 235 -3.28 -2.02 -1.55
CA SER A 235 -3.03 -0.61 -1.27
C SER A 235 -4.24 0.22 -1.66
N LEU A 236 -4.81 0.94 -0.70
CA LEU A 236 -5.82 1.96 -0.95
C LEU A 236 -5.12 3.31 -1.07
N GLN A 237 -5.18 3.89 -2.25
CA GLN A 237 -4.54 5.15 -2.61
C GLN A 237 -5.57 6.28 -2.61
N GLY A 238 -5.15 7.50 -2.25
CA GLY A 238 -6.06 8.64 -2.18
C GLY A 238 -7.11 8.51 -1.07
N MET A 239 -6.80 7.75 -0.02
CA MET A 239 -7.65 7.68 1.16
C MET A 239 -7.69 9.05 1.82
N ASN A 240 -8.87 9.48 2.26
CA ASN A 240 -9.08 10.80 2.85
C ASN A 240 -8.55 11.96 1.99
N ALA A 241 -8.54 11.79 0.66
CA ALA A 241 -8.05 12.81 -0.24
C ALA A 241 -8.95 14.05 -0.21
N VAL A 242 -8.40 15.19 0.19
CA VAL A 242 -9.13 16.47 0.32
C VAL A 242 -8.32 17.59 -0.31
N VAL A 243 -9.02 18.49 -1.00
CA VAL A 243 -8.44 19.74 -1.50
C VAL A 243 -8.34 20.72 -0.33
N THR A 244 -7.12 20.97 0.16
CA THR A 244 -6.88 21.79 1.37
C THR A 244 -6.58 23.25 1.06
N GLY A 245 -6.24 23.57 -0.19
CA GLY A 245 -5.91 24.94 -0.58
C GLY A 245 -5.75 25.14 -2.08
N GLU A 246 -5.52 26.40 -2.44
CA GLU A 246 -5.18 26.85 -3.78
C GLU A 246 -3.94 27.74 -3.69
N GLU A 247 -3.01 27.59 -4.64
CA GLU A 247 -1.77 28.36 -4.70
C GLU A 247 -1.40 28.67 -6.15
N ASP A 248 -0.88 29.87 -6.41
CA ASP A 248 -0.30 30.21 -7.71
C ASP A 248 1.13 29.67 -7.78
N VAL A 249 1.37 28.75 -8.72
CA VAL A 249 2.68 28.13 -8.96
C VAL A 249 3.24 28.62 -10.28
N THR A 250 4.54 28.91 -10.33
CA THR A 250 5.21 29.33 -11.56
C THR A 250 6.07 28.18 -12.09
N VAL A 251 5.80 27.77 -13.34
CA VAL A 251 6.58 26.75 -14.07
C VAL A 251 6.98 27.35 -15.40
N ASP A 252 8.29 27.36 -15.70
CA ASP A 252 8.87 27.93 -16.92
C ASP A 252 8.36 29.34 -17.26
N GLY A 253 8.24 30.19 -16.22
CA GLY A 253 7.83 31.59 -16.35
C GLY A 253 6.33 31.80 -16.59
N LYS A 254 5.53 30.73 -16.73
CA LYS A 254 4.06 30.82 -16.73
C LYS A 254 3.53 30.49 -15.34
N THR A 255 2.61 31.32 -14.86
CA THR A 255 1.89 31.11 -13.61
C THR A 255 0.65 30.27 -13.87
N TYR A 256 0.41 29.29 -13.00
CA TYR A 256 -0.72 28.38 -13.03
C TYR A 256 -1.37 28.34 -11.65
N LYS A 257 -2.68 28.09 -11.61
CA LYS A 257 -3.37 27.76 -10.36
C LYS A 257 -3.17 26.28 -10.04
N ALA A 258 -2.60 25.99 -8.87
CA ALA A 258 -2.51 24.65 -8.31
C ALA A 258 -3.55 24.45 -7.21
N TYR A 259 -4.13 23.25 -7.17
CA TYR A 259 -4.90 22.75 -6.05
C TYR A 259 -4.01 21.90 -5.16
N ILE A 260 -3.99 22.22 -3.88
CA ILE A 260 -3.26 21.46 -2.87
C ILE A 260 -4.16 20.33 -2.42
N ILE A 261 -3.77 19.09 -2.68
CA ILE A 261 -4.49 17.88 -2.28
C ILE A 261 -3.65 17.15 -1.24
N GLU A 262 -4.24 16.90 -0.08
CA GLU A 262 -3.66 16.05 0.96
C GLU A 262 -4.38 14.70 0.93
N SER A 263 -3.63 13.61 1.03
CA SER A 263 -4.20 12.27 1.00
C SER A 263 -3.30 11.24 1.68
N GLU A 264 -3.88 10.07 1.92
CA GLU A 264 -3.22 8.93 2.53
C GLU A 264 -3.12 7.76 1.54
N SER A 265 -2.02 7.01 1.64
CA SER A 265 -1.83 5.69 1.04
C SER A 265 -1.83 4.65 2.14
N TRP A 266 -2.80 3.75 2.11
CA TRP A 266 -2.95 2.69 3.09
C TRP A 266 -2.50 1.39 2.46
N THR A 267 -1.40 0.80 2.91
CA THR A 267 -0.88 -0.45 2.36
C THR A 267 -0.89 -1.58 3.39
N LYS A 268 -1.47 -2.73 3.01
CA LYS A 268 -1.48 -3.96 3.79
C LYS A 268 -0.84 -5.08 2.97
N GLY A 269 0.01 -5.86 3.63
CA GLY A 269 0.55 -7.10 3.09
C GLY A 269 -0.01 -8.29 3.88
N GLU A 270 -0.31 -9.37 3.18
CA GLU A 270 -0.77 -10.62 3.75
C GLU A 270 0.09 -11.76 3.22
N MET A 271 0.48 -12.67 4.12
CA MET A 271 1.24 -13.86 3.79
C MET A 271 0.45 -15.09 4.23
N LYS A 272 -0.21 -15.73 3.28
CA LYS A 272 -0.97 -16.95 3.52
C LYS A 272 -0.05 -18.16 3.40
N THR A 273 -0.01 -18.96 4.46
CA THR A 273 0.71 -20.24 4.49
C THR A 273 -0.27 -21.36 4.75
N THR A 274 -0.26 -22.40 3.91
CA THR A 274 -1.08 -23.61 4.10
C THR A 274 -0.24 -24.86 3.96
N TYR A 275 -0.63 -25.95 4.64
CA TYR A 275 0.09 -27.22 4.65
C TYR A 275 -0.79 -28.37 4.15
N GLU A 276 -0.21 -29.24 3.32
CA GLU A 276 -0.80 -30.51 2.92
C GLU A 276 0.06 -31.64 3.48
N SER A 277 -0.54 -32.66 4.11
CA SER A 277 0.20 -33.83 4.61
C SER A 277 -0.69 -35.07 4.59
N ALA A 278 -0.07 -36.25 4.52
CA ALA A 278 -0.77 -37.52 4.74
C ALA A 278 -1.37 -37.61 6.15
N ASP A 279 -0.77 -36.92 7.13
CA ASP A 279 -1.36 -36.74 8.45
C ASP A 279 -2.15 -35.42 8.50
N ALA A 280 -3.46 -35.53 8.25
CA ALA A 280 -4.36 -34.38 8.22
C ALA A 280 -4.42 -33.62 9.56
N ALA A 281 -4.18 -34.29 10.69
CA ALA A 281 -4.18 -33.63 12.00
C ALA A 281 -2.95 -32.74 12.16
N VAL A 282 -1.79 -33.19 11.66
CA VAL A 282 -0.55 -32.39 11.64
C VAL A 282 -0.69 -31.20 10.70
N ALA A 283 -1.21 -31.39 9.49
CA ALA A 283 -1.46 -30.30 8.55
C ALA A 283 -2.38 -29.23 9.15
N LYS A 284 -3.53 -29.65 9.70
CA LYS A 284 -4.49 -28.73 10.35
C LYS A 284 -3.89 -27.99 11.55
N ALA A 285 -3.06 -28.66 12.35
CA ALA A 285 -2.38 -28.03 13.47
C ALA A 285 -1.35 -26.99 12.99
N ALA A 286 -0.63 -27.28 11.91
CA ALA A 286 0.33 -26.35 11.30
C ALA A 286 -0.37 -25.13 10.69
N ASP A 287 -1.49 -25.31 9.99
CA ASP A 287 -2.31 -24.21 9.47
C ASP A 287 -2.79 -23.30 10.61
N ALA A 288 -3.32 -23.89 11.69
CA ALA A 288 -3.79 -23.13 12.85
C ALA A 288 -2.64 -22.37 13.54
N ALA A 289 -1.45 -22.97 13.61
CA ALA A 289 -0.26 -22.31 14.17
C ALA A 289 0.20 -21.14 13.29
N ALA A 290 0.21 -21.29 11.96
CA ALA A 290 0.55 -20.24 11.02
C ALA A 290 -0.41 -19.05 11.12
N ALA A 291 -1.72 -19.31 11.14
CA ALA A 291 -2.74 -18.27 11.31
C ALA A 291 -2.56 -17.51 12.64
N LYS A 292 -2.28 -18.22 13.73
CA LYS A 292 -2.03 -17.60 15.04
C LYS A 292 -0.75 -16.76 15.07
N LEU A 293 0.30 -17.17 14.36
CA LEU A 293 1.53 -16.39 14.22
C LEU A 293 1.30 -15.11 13.43
N GLN A 294 0.54 -15.18 12.33
CA GLN A 294 0.15 -14.03 11.54
C GLN A 294 -0.65 -13.04 12.39
N GLU A 295 -1.70 -13.49 13.06
CA GLU A 295 -2.54 -12.65 13.94
C GLU A 295 -1.70 -12.00 15.05
N LYS A 296 -0.80 -12.75 15.68
CA LYS A 296 0.12 -12.22 16.70
C LYS A 296 1.06 -11.16 16.11
N GLY A 297 1.51 -11.35 14.88
CA GLY A 297 2.29 -10.38 14.12
C GLY A 297 1.52 -9.09 13.88
N GLU A 298 0.32 -9.19 13.31
CA GLU A 298 -0.57 -8.06 13.02
C GLU A 298 -0.90 -7.26 14.28
N ARG A 299 -1.33 -7.93 15.36
CA ARG A 299 -1.58 -7.26 16.66
C ARG A 299 -0.35 -6.55 17.21
N LYS A 300 0.85 -7.10 17.00
CA LYS A 300 2.10 -6.47 17.42
C LYS A 300 2.43 -5.23 16.59
N MET A 301 2.12 -5.22 15.30
CA MET A 301 2.29 -4.05 14.43
C MET A 301 1.35 -2.91 14.85
N VAL A 302 0.07 -3.22 15.09
CA VAL A 302 -0.93 -2.26 15.61
C VAL A 302 -0.50 -1.70 16.97
N LYS A 303 -0.09 -2.56 17.92
CA LYS A 303 0.37 -2.13 19.25
C LYS A 303 1.59 -1.21 19.20
N ARG A 304 2.39 -1.28 18.12
CA ARG A 304 3.56 -0.43 17.91
C ARG A 304 3.25 0.81 17.07
N SER A 305 1.98 1.04 16.74
CA SER A 305 1.54 2.13 15.87
C SER A 305 2.22 2.13 14.50
N LEU A 306 2.66 0.95 14.03
CA LEU A 306 3.23 0.78 12.69
C LEU A 306 2.15 0.61 11.62
N THR A 307 0.95 0.20 12.05
CA THR A 307 -0.24 0.08 11.22
C THR A 307 -1.43 0.67 11.96
N ASN A 308 -2.44 1.14 11.22
CA ASN A 308 -3.74 1.50 11.80
C ASN A 308 -4.48 0.25 12.33
N GLU A 309 -5.65 0.45 12.95
CA GLU A 309 -6.45 -0.63 13.54
C GLU A 309 -6.88 -1.71 12.54
N LEU A 310 -6.90 -1.38 11.24
CA LEU A 310 -7.25 -2.31 10.16
C LEU A 310 -6.02 -3.07 9.61
N GLY A 311 -4.83 -2.80 10.13
CA GLY A 311 -3.57 -3.44 9.76
C GLY A 311 -2.89 -2.82 8.54
N TYR A 312 -3.26 -1.60 8.14
CA TYR A 312 -2.60 -0.87 7.05
C TYR A 312 -1.47 0.02 7.58
N VAL A 313 -0.32 0.00 6.92
CA VAL A 313 0.67 1.07 7.03
C VAL A 313 0.11 2.30 6.32
N VAL A 314 0.04 3.43 7.03
CA VAL A 314 -0.50 4.68 6.50
C VAL A 314 0.66 5.61 6.17
N MET A 315 0.79 5.97 4.90
CA MET A 315 1.71 6.99 4.43
C MET A 315 0.92 8.23 4.03
N TYR A 316 1.47 9.41 4.30
CA TYR A 316 0.82 10.67 3.98
C TYR A 316 1.43 11.26 2.71
N SER A 317 0.64 12.00 1.95
CA SER A 317 1.10 12.69 0.76
C SER A 317 0.41 14.03 0.59
N LYS A 318 1.14 14.96 0.00
CA LYS A 318 0.66 16.29 -0.37
C LYS A 318 1.06 16.56 -1.81
N MET A 319 0.12 16.97 -2.65
CA MET A 319 0.38 17.26 -4.06
C MET A 319 -0.18 18.61 -4.47
N TRP A 320 0.56 19.32 -5.32
CA TRP A 320 0.14 20.57 -5.96
C TRP A 320 -0.28 20.23 -7.39
N PHE A 321 -1.57 19.96 -7.55
CA PHE A 321 -2.15 19.53 -8.81
C PHE A 321 -2.52 20.73 -9.69
N VAL A 322 -2.03 20.75 -10.94
CA VAL A 322 -2.35 21.81 -11.91
C VAL A 322 -3.23 21.22 -13.02
N PRO A 323 -4.53 21.58 -13.10
CA PRO A 323 -5.46 21.03 -14.09
C PRO A 323 -4.98 21.24 -15.52
N GLU A 324 -4.48 22.44 -15.86
CA GLU A 324 -3.94 22.77 -17.17
C GLU A 324 -2.77 21.86 -17.59
N MET A 325 -2.03 21.32 -16.63
CA MET A 325 -0.87 20.45 -16.90
C MET A 325 -1.22 18.96 -16.81
N GLY A 326 -2.46 18.62 -16.46
CA GLY A 326 -2.90 17.23 -16.30
C GLY A 326 -2.16 16.44 -15.21
N GLY A 327 -1.48 17.12 -14.28
CA GLY A 327 -0.59 16.48 -13.32
C GLY A 327 -0.13 17.39 -12.19
N ALA A 328 0.66 16.83 -11.26
CA ALA A 328 1.22 17.56 -10.14
C ALA A 328 2.57 18.20 -10.48
N VAL A 329 2.77 19.43 -10.02
CA VAL A 329 4.05 20.15 -10.15
C VAL A 329 4.97 19.95 -8.94
N LEU A 330 4.38 19.57 -7.81
CA LEU A 330 5.08 19.19 -6.59
C LEU A 330 4.31 18.04 -5.94
N THR A 331 5.04 17.04 -5.45
CA THR A 331 4.52 16.00 -4.58
C THR A 331 5.49 15.76 -3.45
N GLU A 332 4.96 15.76 -2.24
CA GLU A 332 5.66 15.44 -1.01
C GLU A 332 5.05 14.16 -0.46
N SER A 333 5.89 13.18 -0.14
CA SER A 333 5.48 11.93 0.47
C SER A 333 6.14 11.79 1.83
N TYR A 334 5.38 11.31 2.80
CA TYR A 334 5.80 11.20 4.19
C TYR A 334 5.63 9.75 4.65
N ASP A 335 6.53 9.32 5.53
CA ASP A 335 6.38 8.04 6.22
C ASP A 335 5.29 8.12 7.31
N PRO A 336 4.95 7.00 7.97
CA PRO A 336 3.94 6.99 9.03
C PRO A 336 4.27 7.88 10.24
N SER A 337 5.53 8.31 10.40
CA SER A 337 5.94 9.25 11.46
C SER A 337 5.86 10.71 11.03
N GLY A 338 5.50 11.01 9.78
CA GLY A 338 5.44 12.36 9.24
C GLY A 338 6.77 12.89 8.72
N GLY A 339 7.81 12.05 8.63
CA GLY A 339 9.09 12.42 8.04
C GLY A 339 9.02 12.41 6.51
N ILE A 340 9.53 13.45 5.84
CA ILE A 340 9.56 13.52 4.36
C ILE A 340 10.44 12.38 3.81
N THR A 341 9.85 11.51 2.99
CA THR A 341 10.54 10.40 2.31
C THR A 341 10.92 10.76 0.88
N THR A 342 10.06 11.50 0.18
CA THR A 342 10.23 11.78 -1.24
C THR A 342 9.72 13.17 -1.57
N LEU A 343 10.48 13.90 -2.38
CA LEU A 343 10.07 15.13 -3.03
C LEU A 343 10.18 14.93 -4.54
N VAL A 344 9.06 15.10 -5.24
CA VAL A 344 9.01 15.12 -6.71
C VAL A 344 8.62 16.53 -7.13
N ARG A 345 9.46 17.18 -7.94
CA ARG A 345 9.21 18.54 -8.43
C ARG A 345 9.32 18.58 -9.95
N LEU A 346 8.34 19.19 -10.61
CA LEU A 346 8.44 19.56 -12.00
C LEU A 346 9.42 20.71 -12.15
N VAL A 347 10.51 20.46 -12.88
CA VAL A 347 11.60 21.43 -13.11
C VAL A 347 11.42 22.14 -14.45
N LYS A 348 10.92 21.41 -15.45
CA LYS A 348 10.78 21.91 -16.82
C LYS A 348 9.60 21.22 -17.51
N PHE A 349 8.85 21.97 -18.32
CA PHE A 349 7.76 21.52 -19.17
C PHE A 349 7.87 22.20 -20.55
N GLU A 350 8.22 21.43 -21.57
CA GLU A 350 8.46 21.93 -22.95
C GLU A 350 7.62 21.24 -24.01
#